data_AF-A0A916NR86-F1
#
_entry.id   AF-A0A916NR86-F1
#
_cell.length_a   1.000
_cell.length_b   1.000
_cell.length_c   1.000
_cell.angle_alpha   90.00
_cell.angle_beta   90.00
_cell.angle_gamma   90.00
#
_symmetry.space_group_name_H-M   'P 1'
#
loop_
_entity.id
_entity.type
_entity.pdbx_description
1 polymer ?
#
loop_
_entity_poly.entity_id
_entity_poly.type
_entity_poly.pdbx_seq_one_letter_code
_entity_poly.pdbx_strand_id
1 'polypeptide(L)'
;MMKQWRNERGLTLVELLASITIGTMLLGVAAMLLSSVLHLSDSESRTFRDRSAAKYAMTTLATQLADSTQAVYYAGNSELRYKMGNVYKAVVFDSANRTLTIYDFSSDGNAANDAAQFANGAISIAAHRSLYTNPVTLHKAVVSVAYKQAGGESVPSVMLKDGQLITIDIVFQYQKVSIGGARTVVPHAESTSVKLMLDITSK
;
A
#
# COMPACT_ATOMS: atom_id res chain seq x y z
N MET A 1 -37.32 50.83 56.53
CA MET A 1 -36.16 49.97 56.19
C MET A 1 -36.69 48.59 55.82
N MET A 2 -36.95 48.34 54.54
CA MET A 2 -37.51 47.06 54.06
C MET A 2 -36.42 45.99 54.09
N LYS A 3 -36.61 44.98 54.94
CA LYS A 3 -35.76 43.78 54.98
C LYS A 3 -36.19 42.88 53.82
N GLN A 4 -35.37 42.81 52.77
CA GLN A 4 -35.55 41.83 51.70
C GLN A 4 -35.43 40.43 52.32
N TRP A 5 -36.51 39.65 52.26
CA TRP A 5 -36.47 38.23 52.58
C TRP A 5 -35.69 37.54 51.46
N ARG A 6 -34.45 37.15 51.77
CA ARG A 6 -33.64 36.26 50.94
C ARG A 6 -34.42 34.97 50.73
N ASN A 7 -34.77 34.70 49.47
CA ASN A 7 -35.47 33.50 49.05
C ASN A 7 -34.51 32.31 49.14
N GLU A 8 -34.31 31.75 50.34
CA GLU A 8 -33.59 30.50 50.55
C GLU A 8 -34.51 29.32 50.17
N ARG A 9 -34.71 29.12 48.86
CA ARG A 9 -35.29 27.88 48.36
C ARG A 9 -34.23 26.80 48.47
N GLY A 10 -34.29 26.01 49.53
CA GLY A 10 -33.47 24.80 49.67
C GLY A 10 -33.74 23.85 48.50
N LEU A 11 -32.67 23.35 47.89
CA LEU A 11 -32.75 22.43 46.77
C LEU A 11 -33.51 21.18 47.21
N THR A 12 -34.63 20.86 46.57
CA THR A 12 -35.40 19.67 46.92
C THR A 12 -34.66 18.41 46.46
N LEU A 13 -34.83 17.28 47.16
CA LEU A 13 -34.19 16.01 46.80
C LEU A 13 -34.51 15.61 45.35
N VAL A 14 -35.71 15.95 44.87
CA VAL A 14 -36.16 15.70 43.49
C VAL A 14 -35.38 16.56 42.50
N GLU A 15 -35.14 17.84 42.78
CA GLU A 15 -34.30 18.70 41.93
C GLU A 15 -32.83 18.24 41.90
N LEU A 16 -32.31 17.71 43.02
CA LEU A 16 -30.97 17.11 43.06
C LEU A 16 -30.88 15.86 42.18
N LEU A 17 -31.83 14.94 42.31
CA LEU A 17 -31.85 13.71 41.50
C LEU A 17 -32.09 14.00 40.02
N ALA A 18 -32.94 14.97 39.70
CA ALA A 18 -33.18 15.43 38.34
C ALA A 18 -31.90 16.04 37.72
N SER A 19 -31.20 16.91 38.45
CA SER A 19 -29.95 17.51 37.96
C SER A 19 -28.82 16.49 37.80
N ILE A 20 -28.68 15.52 38.71
CA ILE A 20 -27.74 14.41 38.56
C ILE A 20 -28.09 13.55 37.34
N THR A 21 -29.37 13.21 37.15
CA THR A 21 -29.81 12.37 36.02
C THR A 21 -29.61 13.07 34.68
N ILE A 22 -29.95 14.36 34.59
CA ILE A 22 -29.69 15.17 33.39
C ILE A 22 -28.18 15.29 33.16
N GLY A 23 -27.40 15.50 34.23
CA GLY A 23 -25.94 15.56 34.16
C GLY A 23 -25.31 14.27 33.62
N THR A 24 -25.74 13.10 34.10
CA THR A 24 -25.23 11.81 33.62
C THR A 24 -25.66 11.52 32.19
N MET A 25 -26.88 11.90 31.79
CA MET A 25 -27.31 11.82 30.39
C MET A 25 -26.43 12.68 29.47
N LEU A 26 -26.17 13.94 29.85
CA LEU A 26 -25.32 14.85 29.09
C LEU A 26 -23.88 14.33 28.99
N LEU A 27 -23.32 13.83 30.10
CA LEU A 27 -21.99 13.22 30.10
C LEU A 27 -21.93 11.96 29.24
N GLY A 28 -22.97 11.13 29.27
CA GLY A 28 -23.08 9.93 28.43
C GLY A 28 -23.07 10.28 26.94
N VAL A 29 -23.88 11.25 26.53
CA VAL A 29 -23.92 11.74 25.15
C VAL A 29 -22.57 12.34 24.74
N ALA A 30 -21.97 13.18 25.59
CA ALA A 30 -20.67 13.78 25.32
C ALA A 30 -19.56 12.71 25.16
N ALA A 31 -19.56 11.67 25.99
CA ALA A 31 -18.62 10.56 25.90
C ALA A 31 -18.80 9.74 24.60
N MET A 32 -20.04 9.49 24.18
CA MET A 32 -20.34 8.82 22.92
C MET A 32 -19.88 9.64 21.71
N LEU A 33 -20.10 10.97 21.74
CA LEU A 33 -19.64 11.88 20.69
C LEU A 33 -18.11 11.94 20.61
N LEU A 34 -17.43 12.04 21.76
CA LEU A 34 -15.97 12.04 21.82
C LEU A 34 -15.39 10.74 21.27
N SER A 35 -15.96 9.59 21.65
CA SER A 35 -15.57 8.28 21.14
C SER A 35 -15.72 8.18 19.62
N SER A 36 -16.83 8.68 19.08
CA SER A 36 -17.08 8.74 17.63
C SER A 36 -16.02 9.58 16.88
N VAL A 37 -15.68 10.76 17.42
CA VAL A 37 -14.66 11.63 16.82
C VAL A 37 -13.28 10.98 16.83
N LEU A 38 -12.91 10.33 17.94
CA LEU A 38 -11.63 9.62 18.05
C LEU A 38 -11.56 8.46 17.05
N HIS A 39 -12.63 7.67 16.92
CA HIS A 39 -12.68 6.58 15.94
C HIS A 39 -12.60 7.06 14.50
N LEU A 40 -13.28 8.17 14.17
CA LEU A 40 -13.22 8.76 12.84
C LEU A 40 -11.80 9.25 12.54
N SER A 41 -11.18 9.97 13.47
CA SER A 41 -9.81 10.50 13.33
C SER A 41 -8.78 9.39 13.15
N ASP A 42 -8.86 8.32 13.94
CA ASP A 42 -8.00 7.14 13.79
C ASP A 42 -8.16 6.45 12.43
N SER A 43 -9.42 6.32 11.97
CA SER A 43 -9.70 5.71 10.67
C SER A 43 -9.13 6.54 9.52
N GLU A 44 -9.29 7.85 9.57
CA GLU A 44 -8.76 8.77 8.55
C GLU A 44 -7.23 8.77 8.54
N SER A 45 -6.60 8.83 9.71
CA SER A 45 -5.13 8.81 9.85
C SER A 45 -4.52 7.52 9.31
N ARG A 46 -5.17 6.37 9.54
CA ARG A 46 -4.73 5.07 9.00
C ARG A 46 -4.94 5.00 7.50
N THR A 47 -6.13 5.36 7.03
CA THR A 47 -6.44 5.38 5.58
C THR A 47 -5.47 6.29 4.83
N PHE A 48 -5.11 7.44 5.40
CA PHE A 48 -4.13 8.35 4.83
C PHE A 48 -2.74 7.71 4.74
N ARG A 49 -2.26 7.06 5.82
CA ARG A 49 -0.98 6.35 5.83
C ARG A 49 -0.94 5.20 4.82
N ASP A 50 -1.99 4.39 4.75
CA ASP A 50 -2.09 3.28 3.81
C ASP A 50 -2.09 3.78 2.35
N ARG A 51 -2.85 4.83 2.04
CA ARG A 51 -2.84 5.46 0.70
C ARG A 51 -1.49 6.07 0.36
N SER A 52 -0.82 6.70 1.32
CA SER A 52 0.50 7.28 1.12
C SER A 52 1.54 6.20 0.83
N ALA A 53 1.50 5.08 1.56
CA ALA A 53 2.38 3.94 1.31
C ALA A 53 2.10 3.28 -0.06
N ALA A 54 0.83 3.10 -0.43
CA ALA A 54 0.44 2.56 -1.74
C ALA A 54 0.93 3.47 -2.87
N LYS A 55 0.71 4.79 -2.76
CA LYS A 55 1.19 5.77 -3.73
C LYS A 55 2.71 5.77 -3.83
N TYR A 56 3.42 5.68 -2.69
CA TYR A 56 4.88 5.57 -2.68
C TYR A 56 5.37 4.31 -3.42
N ALA A 57 4.74 3.16 -3.16
CA ALA A 57 5.06 1.92 -3.86
C ALA A 57 4.84 2.05 -5.37
N MET A 58 3.69 2.59 -5.79
CA MET A 58 3.37 2.81 -7.20
C MET A 58 4.33 3.78 -7.87
N THR A 59 4.64 4.92 -7.23
CA THR A 59 5.61 5.89 -7.77
C THR A 59 7.00 5.30 -7.87
N THR A 60 7.46 4.56 -6.86
CA THR A 60 8.78 3.93 -6.87
C THR A 60 8.92 2.93 -8.02
N LEU A 61 7.91 2.06 -8.20
CA LEU A 61 7.87 1.13 -9.34
C LEU A 61 7.84 1.86 -10.67
N ALA A 62 6.98 2.89 -10.78
CA ALA A 62 6.83 3.63 -12.02
C ALA A 62 8.13 4.32 -12.44
N THR A 63 8.82 4.96 -11.49
CA THR A 63 10.13 5.58 -11.73
C THR A 63 11.18 4.56 -12.13
N GLN A 64 11.33 3.45 -11.39
CA GLN A 64 12.32 2.42 -11.70
C GLN A 64 12.08 1.76 -13.06
N LEU A 65 10.82 1.58 -13.46
CA LEU A 65 10.47 1.03 -14.76
C LEU A 65 10.60 2.04 -15.89
N ALA A 66 10.37 3.32 -15.63
CA ALA A 66 10.58 4.38 -16.62
C ALA A 66 12.07 4.48 -17.02
N ASP A 67 12.96 4.26 -16.04
CA ASP A 67 14.41 4.24 -16.24
C ASP A 67 14.94 2.88 -16.74
N SER A 68 14.04 1.89 -16.90
CA SER A 68 14.42 0.55 -17.33
C SER A 68 14.37 0.40 -18.85
N THR A 69 15.37 -0.26 -19.43
CA THR A 69 15.42 -0.53 -20.88
C THR A 69 14.80 -1.86 -21.26
N GLN A 70 14.75 -2.80 -20.32
CA GLN A 70 14.23 -4.15 -20.51
C GLN A 70 13.42 -4.58 -19.29
N ALA A 71 12.33 -5.28 -19.52
CA ALA A 71 11.52 -5.88 -18.46
C ALA A 71 10.96 -7.23 -18.90
N VAL A 72 10.79 -8.16 -17.97
CA VAL A 72 10.16 -9.47 -18.24
C VAL A 72 9.34 -9.88 -17.03
N TYR A 73 8.11 -10.31 -17.28
CA TYR A 73 7.21 -10.80 -16.25
C TYR A 73 7.14 -12.32 -16.27
N TYR A 74 7.35 -12.95 -15.11
CA TYR A 74 7.21 -14.39 -14.91
C TYR A 74 5.98 -14.65 -14.04
N ALA A 75 4.83 -14.87 -14.69
CA ALA A 75 3.55 -15.08 -14.00
C ALA A 75 3.59 -16.25 -13.00
N GLY A 76 4.26 -17.36 -13.34
CA GLY A 76 4.40 -18.52 -12.44
C GLY A 76 5.14 -18.21 -11.14
N ASN A 77 5.98 -17.17 -11.12
CA ASN A 77 6.76 -16.75 -9.95
C ASN A 77 6.20 -15.47 -9.30
N SER A 78 5.13 -14.87 -9.84
CA SER A 78 4.64 -13.55 -9.43
C SER A 78 5.76 -12.50 -9.36
N GLU A 79 6.62 -12.50 -10.39
CA GLU A 79 7.88 -11.77 -10.40
C GLU A 79 8.01 -10.94 -11.68
N LEU A 80 8.29 -9.66 -11.55
CA LEU A 80 8.74 -8.80 -12.65
C LEU A 80 10.22 -8.52 -12.50
N ARG A 81 11.03 -8.89 -13.50
CA ARG A 81 12.43 -8.48 -13.57
C ARG A 81 12.58 -7.33 -14.55
N TYR A 82 13.45 -6.38 -14.24
CA TYR A 82 13.79 -5.30 -15.17
C TYR A 82 15.25 -4.88 -15.02
N LYS A 83 15.79 -4.30 -16.09
CA LYS A 83 17.16 -3.79 -16.17
C LYS A 83 17.13 -2.26 -16.10
N MET A 84 17.75 -1.69 -15.07
CA MET A 84 17.86 -0.26 -14.84
C MET A 84 19.34 0.14 -14.92
N GLY A 85 19.73 0.80 -16.00
CA GLY A 85 21.15 1.01 -16.31
C GLY A 85 21.88 -0.33 -16.45
N ASN A 86 22.92 -0.55 -15.62
CA ASN A 86 23.67 -1.82 -15.58
C ASN A 86 23.23 -2.78 -14.46
N VAL A 87 22.15 -2.45 -13.75
CA VAL A 87 21.67 -3.25 -12.61
C VAL A 87 20.39 -3.97 -12.98
N TYR A 88 20.33 -5.26 -12.65
CA TYR A 88 19.10 -6.04 -12.74
C TYR A 88 18.37 -6.02 -11.42
N LYS A 89 17.06 -5.82 -11.48
CA LYS A 89 16.17 -5.79 -10.32
C LYS A 89 15.02 -6.74 -10.52
N ALA A 90 14.50 -7.26 -9.42
CA ALA A 90 13.32 -8.10 -9.40
C ALA A 90 12.30 -7.56 -8.40
N VAL A 91 11.07 -7.34 -8.84
CA VAL A 91 9.92 -7.10 -7.98
C VAL A 91 9.21 -8.42 -7.81
N VAL A 92 9.16 -8.89 -6.56
CA VAL A 92 8.52 -10.15 -6.20
C VAL A 92 7.30 -9.85 -5.33
N PHE A 93 6.16 -10.39 -5.75
CA PHE A 93 4.97 -10.43 -4.93
C PHE A 93 4.88 -11.77 -4.18
N ASP A 94 4.99 -11.71 -2.87
CA ASP A 94 4.73 -12.85 -1.98
C ASP A 94 3.26 -12.80 -1.55
N SER A 95 2.45 -13.68 -2.14
CA SER A 95 1.01 -13.76 -1.87
C SER A 95 0.68 -14.32 -0.48
N ALA A 96 1.56 -15.16 0.09
CA ALA A 96 1.38 -15.72 1.42
C ALA A 96 1.57 -14.64 2.50
N ASN A 97 2.59 -13.82 2.35
CA ASN A 97 2.89 -12.72 3.28
C ASN A 97 2.22 -11.39 2.89
N ARG A 98 1.57 -11.31 1.71
CA ARG A 98 0.96 -10.10 1.16
C ARG A 98 1.95 -8.94 1.05
N THR A 99 3.18 -9.24 0.67
CA THR A 99 4.28 -8.27 0.61
C THR A 99 4.80 -8.12 -0.80
N LEU A 100 5.05 -6.87 -1.19
CA LEU A 100 5.73 -6.54 -2.42
C LEU A 100 7.15 -6.07 -2.11
N THR A 101 8.14 -6.74 -2.67
CA THR A 101 9.56 -6.48 -2.35
C THR A 101 10.37 -6.34 -3.63
N ILE A 102 11.23 -5.33 -3.68
CA ILE A 102 12.26 -5.19 -4.73
C ILE A 102 13.54 -5.85 -4.21
N TYR A 103 14.23 -6.56 -5.10
CA TYR A 103 15.55 -7.11 -4.90
C TYR A 103 16.49 -6.59 -5.97
N ASP A 104 17.77 -6.51 -5.63
CA ASP A 104 18.84 -6.56 -6.63
C ASP A 104 18.97 -8.02 -7.07
N PHE A 105 18.83 -8.26 -8.37
CA PHE A 105 18.76 -9.58 -8.96
C PHE A 105 20.08 -9.89 -9.68
N SER A 106 20.64 -11.08 -9.44
CA SER A 106 21.89 -11.55 -10.04
C SER A 106 22.93 -10.43 -10.10
N SER A 107 23.52 -10.10 -8.96
CA SER A 107 24.63 -9.16 -8.89
C SER A 107 25.87 -9.92 -8.43
N ASP A 108 26.30 -10.89 -9.25
CA ASP A 108 27.47 -11.73 -8.95
C ASP A 108 28.79 -11.09 -9.42
N GLY A 109 28.72 -9.91 -10.04
CA GLY A 109 29.86 -9.18 -10.61
C GLY A 109 30.20 -9.59 -12.05
N ASN A 110 29.45 -10.52 -12.64
CA ASN A 110 29.59 -10.95 -14.03
C ASN A 110 28.32 -10.68 -14.84
N ALA A 111 28.32 -9.55 -15.53
CA ALA A 111 27.19 -9.07 -16.33
C ALA A 111 26.67 -10.09 -17.38
N ALA A 112 27.51 -11.00 -17.88
CA ALA A 112 27.08 -12.02 -18.83
C ALA A 112 26.21 -13.11 -18.17
N ASN A 113 26.56 -13.52 -16.94
CA ASN A 113 25.75 -14.43 -16.14
C ASN A 113 24.42 -13.77 -15.77
N ASP A 114 24.47 -12.50 -15.38
CA ASP A 114 23.30 -11.74 -14.96
C ASP A 114 22.24 -11.64 -16.07
N ALA A 115 22.67 -11.38 -17.31
CA ALA A 115 21.76 -11.35 -18.45
C ALA A 115 21.12 -12.73 -18.75
N ALA A 116 21.89 -13.81 -18.65
CA ALA A 116 21.38 -15.16 -18.87
C ALA A 116 20.40 -15.59 -17.77
N GLN A 117 20.71 -15.26 -16.51
CA GLN A 117 19.84 -15.51 -15.36
C GLN A 117 18.58 -14.66 -15.42
N PHE A 118 18.69 -13.40 -15.85
CA PHE A 118 17.57 -12.48 -16.01
C PHE A 118 16.49 -13.06 -16.91
N ALA A 119 16.88 -13.62 -18.06
CA ALA A 119 15.97 -14.21 -19.04
C ALA A 119 15.46 -15.61 -18.66
N ASN A 120 15.95 -16.22 -17.59
CA ASN A 120 15.59 -17.57 -17.18
C ASN A 120 14.39 -17.59 -16.21
N GLY A 121 13.22 -18.01 -16.70
CA GLY A 121 11.99 -18.11 -15.91
C GLY A 121 11.95 -19.25 -14.88
N ALA A 122 12.89 -20.20 -14.93
CA ALA A 122 13.01 -21.26 -13.91
C ALA A 122 13.68 -20.74 -12.62
N ILE A 123 14.40 -19.63 -12.70
CA ILE A 123 14.93 -18.96 -11.51
C ILE A 123 13.76 -18.30 -10.78
N SER A 124 13.74 -18.42 -9.46
CA SER A 124 12.75 -17.79 -8.59
C SER A 124 13.37 -17.60 -7.21
N ILE A 125 12.82 -16.67 -6.43
CA ILE A 125 13.29 -16.45 -5.07
C ILE A 125 13.12 -17.69 -4.17
N ALA A 126 12.14 -18.55 -4.47
CA ALA A 126 11.89 -19.74 -3.69
C ALA A 126 13.02 -20.77 -3.83
N ALA A 127 13.58 -20.91 -5.03
CA ALA A 127 14.61 -21.89 -5.34
C ALA A 127 16.04 -21.33 -5.31
N HIS A 128 16.23 -20.03 -5.58
CA HIS A 128 17.54 -19.43 -5.83
C HIS A 128 17.76 -18.14 -5.01
N ARG A 129 17.53 -18.20 -3.69
CA ARG A 129 17.61 -17.02 -2.80
C ARG A 129 18.92 -16.24 -2.90
N SER A 130 20.04 -16.90 -3.15
CA SER A 130 21.36 -16.24 -3.26
C SER A 130 21.44 -15.23 -4.40
N LEU A 131 20.59 -15.35 -5.43
CA LEU A 131 20.52 -14.40 -6.55
C LEU A 131 19.69 -13.15 -6.23
N TYR A 132 19.00 -13.12 -5.10
CA TYR A 132 18.12 -12.03 -4.68
C TYR A 132 18.72 -11.36 -3.45
N THR A 133 19.31 -10.19 -3.67
CA THR A 133 20.02 -9.43 -2.62
C THR A 133 19.33 -8.09 -2.36
N ASN A 134 19.71 -7.43 -1.27
CA ASN A 134 19.22 -6.09 -0.89
C ASN A 134 17.67 -5.95 -0.93
N PRO A 135 16.93 -6.72 -0.12
CA PRO A 135 15.47 -6.65 -0.10
C PRO A 135 14.98 -5.26 0.37
N VAL A 136 14.13 -4.64 -0.44
CA VAL A 136 13.41 -3.41 -0.09
C VAL A 136 11.91 -3.68 -0.15
N THR A 137 11.25 -3.77 0.99
CA THR A 137 9.79 -3.94 1.06
C THR A 137 9.10 -2.63 0.67
N LEU A 138 8.36 -2.64 -0.43
CA LEU A 138 7.59 -1.50 -0.91
C LEU A 138 6.27 -1.33 -0.15
N HIS A 139 5.57 -2.44 0.08
CA HIS A 139 4.27 -2.41 0.74
C HIS A 139 3.98 -3.74 1.43
N LYS A 140 3.25 -3.66 2.54
CA LYS A 140 2.67 -4.80 3.27
C LYS A 140 1.15 -4.69 3.21
N ALA A 141 0.42 -5.76 2.95
CA ALA A 141 -1.01 -5.78 2.63
C ALA A 141 -1.34 -5.56 1.13
N VAL A 142 -0.59 -6.22 0.25
CA VAL A 142 -0.93 -6.36 -1.18
C VAL A 142 -1.75 -7.63 -1.39
N VAL A 143 -2.85 -7.53 -2.15
CA VAL A 143 -3.76 -8.64 -2.47
C VAL A 143 -3.35 -9.33 -3.76
N SER A 144 -3.08 -8.53 -4.78
CA SER A 144 -2.72 -9.02 -6.10
C SER A 144 -1.89 -7.98 -6.84
N VAL A 145 -1.09 -8.49 -7.77
CA VAL A 145 -0.29 -7.70 -8.70
C VAL A 145 -0.50 -8.29 -10.09
N ALA A 146 -0.74 -7.44 -11.07
CA ALA A 146 -0.81 -7.83 -12.46
C ALA A 146 0.00 -6.85 -13.32
N TYR A 147 0.64 -7.39 -14.35
CA TYR A 147 1.37 -6.61 -15.33
C TYR A 147 0.73 -6.85 -16.70
N LYS A 148 0.46 -5.78 -17.44
CA LYS A 148 -0.20 -5.79 -18.75
C LYS A 148 0.62 -5.04 -19.78
N GLN A 149 0.53 -5.43 -21.05
CA GLN A 149 1.09 -4.68 -22.18
C GLN A 149 0.08 -3.66 -22.73
N ALA A 150 0.52 -2.88 -23.72
CA ALA A 150 -0.37 -2.05 -24.54
C ALA A 150 -1.52 -2.91 -25.10
N GLY A 151 -2.77 -2.51 -24.85
CA GLY A 151 -3.97 -3.27 -25.23
C GLY A 151 -4.65 -4.03 -24.09
N GLY A 152 -4.03 -4.08 -22.89
CA GLY A 152 -4.66 -4.65 -21.68
C GLY A 152 -4.48 -6.16 -21.51
N GLU A 153 -3.79 -6.82 -22.43
CA GLU A 153 -3.41 -8.22 -22.30
C GLU A 153 -2.31 -8.39 -21.23
N SER A 154 -2.35 -9.49 -20.49
CA SER A 154 -1.29 -9.84 -19.53
C SER A 154 0.06 -9.86 -20.23
N VAL A 155 1.11 -9.35 -19.59
CA VAL A 155 2.47 -9.43 -20.15
C VAL A 155 2.81 -10.91 -20.36
N PRO A 156 2.96 -11.40 -21.60
CA PRO A 156 3.47 -12.74 -21.82
C PRO A 156 4.87 -12.85 -21.20
N SER A 157 5.34 -14.06 -20.88
CA SER A 157 6.71 -14.32 -20.38
C SER A 157 7.77 -14.07 -21.46
N VAL A 158 7.68 -12.92 -22.12
CA VAL A 158 8.46 -12.44 -23.26
C VAL A 158 9.08 -11.12 -22.82
N MET A 159 10.34 -10.94 -23.17
CA MET A 159 11.10 -9.76 -22.81
C MET A 159 10.56 -8.53 -23.54
N LEU A 160 10.10 -7.55 -22.75
CA LEU A 160 9.80 -6.20 -23.19
C LEU A 160 11.08 -5.40 -23.35
N LYS A 161 11.14 -4.56 -24.39
CA LYS A 161 12.30 -3.72 -24.71
C LYS A 161 11.89 -2.35 -25.24
N ASP A 162 12.81 -1.39 -25.12
CA ASP A 162 12.93 -0.19 -25.96
C ASP A 162 11.60 0.52 -26.26
N GLY A 163 11.09 1.30 -25.29
CA GLY A 163 9.92 2.12 -25.51
C GLY A 163 8.59 1.37 -25.50
N GLN A 164 8.56 0.07 -25.19
CA GLN A 164 7.30 -0.64 -24.97
C GLN A 164 6.60 -0.18 -23.69
N LEU A 165 5.26 -0.22 -23.69
CA LEU A 165 4.43 0.18 -22.55
C LEU A 165 4.16 -1.03 -21.65
N ILE A 166 4.39 -0.85 -20.35
CA ILE A 166 3.96 -1.77 -19.29
C ILE A 166 2.96 -1.07 -18.38
N THR A 167 1.82 -1.70 -18.15
CA THR A 167 0.83 -1.27 -17.16
C THR A 167 0.93 -2.18 -15.94
N ILE A 168 0.95 -1.57 -14.76
CA ILE A 168 1.06 -2.23 -13.47
C ILE A 168 -0.24 -2.00 -12.73
N ASP A 169 -0.93 -3.07 -12.38
CA ASP A 169 -2.14 -3.04 -11.56
C ASP A 169 -1.84 -3.70 -10.21
N ILE A 170 -2.01 -2.96 -9.12
CA ILE A 170 -1.80 -3.47 -7.77
C ILE A 170 -3.07 -3.25 -6.95
N VAL A 171 -3.53 -4.30 -6.30
CA VAL A 171 -4.64 -4.22 -5.34
C VAL A 171 -4.06 -4.24 -3.94
N PHE A 172 -4.25 -3.16 -3.21
CA PHE A 172 -3.87 -3.02 -1.80
C PHE A 172 -5.07 -3.31 -0.88
N GLN A 173 -4.79 -3.62 0.38
CA GLN A 173 -5.79 -3.72 1.44
C GLN A 173 -5.67 -2.55 2.39
N TYR A 174 -6.77 -1.82 2.55
CA TYR A 174 -6.88 -0.76 3.55
C TYR A 174 -7.80 -1.21 4.68
N GLN A 175 -7.52 -0.72 5.88
CA GLN A 175 -8.43 -0.89 7.00
C GLN A 175 -9.31 0.35 7.16
N LYS A 176 -10.62 0.17 7.13
CA LYS A 176 -11.59 1.20 7.46
C LYS A 176 -12.27 0.85 8.77
N VAL A 177 -12.47 1.84 9.65
CA VAL A 177 -13.27 1.66 10.86
C VAL A 177 -14.68 2.16 10.57
N SER A 178 -15.68 1.33 10.87
CA SER A 178 -17.09 1.72 10.75
C SER A 178 -17.57 2.47 12.01
N ILE A 179 -18.74 3.10 11.91
CA ILE A 179 -19.38 3.88 12.99
C ILE A 179 -19.61 3.04 14.27
N GLY A 180 -19.65 1.70 14.17
CA GLY A 180 -19.72 0.78 15.31
C GLY A 180 -18.37 0.29 15.85
N GLY A 181 -17.24 0.87 15.43
CA GLY A 181 -15.89 0.43 15.81
C GLY A 181 -15.41 -0.84 15.12
N ALA A 182 -16.26 -1.50 14.31
CA ALA A 182 -15.87 -2.68 13.55
C ALA A 182 -14.90 -2.28 12.43
N ARG A 183 -13.77 -3.00 12.37
CA ARG A 183 -12.74 -2.83 11.34
C ARG A 183 -13.08 -3.69 10.14
N THR A 184 -13.16 -3.08 8.97
CA THR A 184 -13.38 -3.76 7.70
C THR A 184 -12.16 -3.58 6.81
N VAL A 185 -11.77 -4.66 6.14
CA VAL A 185 -10.70 -4.63 5.15
C VAL A 185 -11.33 -4.36 3.79
N VAL A 186 -10.88 -3.31 3.11
CA VAL A 186 -11.40 -2.88 1.82
C VAL A 186 -10.28 -2.98 0.79
N PRO A 187 -10.47 -3.71 -0.33
CA PRO A 187 -9.52 -3.72 -1.42
C PRO A 187 -9.53 -2.38 -2.15
N HIS A 188 -8.36 -1.91 -2.55
CA HIS A 188 -8.20 -0.68 -3.32
C HIS A 188 -7.21 -0.92 -4.46
N ALA A 189 -7.66 -0.73 -5.70
CA ALA A 189 -6.84 -0.93 -6.89
C ALA A 189 -6.17 0.38 -7.31
N GLU A 190 -4.88 0.32 -7.60
CA GLU A 190 -4.12 1.37 -8.25
C GLU A 190 -3.53 0.82 -9.55
N SER A 191 -3.52 1.66 -10.59
CA SER A 191 -2.99 1.32 -11.90
C SER A 191 -2.06 2.42 -12.41
N THR A 192 -0.97 2.04 -13.04
CA THR A 192 -0.08 3.00 -13.71
C THR A 192 0.51 2.39 -14.97
N SER A 193 0.66 3.20 -16.02
CA SER A 193 1.27 2.79 -17.28
C SER A 193 2.58 3.55 -17.50
N VAL A 194 3.62 2.81 -17.82
CA VAL A 194 4.98 3.31 -17.95
C VAL A 194 5.59 2.83 -19.24
N LYS A 195 6.24 3.73 -19.96
CA LYS A 195 6.99 3.42 -21.16
C LYS A 195 8.44 3.15 -20.76
N LEU A 196 8.98 2.03 -21.20
CA LEU A 196 10.40 1.70 -20.97
C LEU A 196 11.32 2.72 -21.67
N MET A 197 12.50 2.94 -21.10
CA MET A 197 13.52 3.78 -21.70
C MET A 197 14.01 3.18 -23.03
N LEU A 198 14.37 4.03 -23.99
CA LEU A 198 15.02 3.62 -25.22
C LEU A 198 16.52 3.39 -24.96
N ASP A 199 17.07 2.25 -25.37
CA ASP A 199 18.51 2.02 -25.31
C ASP A 199 19.24 2.82 -26.41
N ILE A 200 19.76 3.99 -26.04
CA ILE A 200 20.47 4.92 -26.94
C ILE A 200 21.87 4.41 -27.30
N THR A 201 22.35 3.35 -26.63
CA THR A 201 23.69 2.77 -26.83
C THR A 201 23.76 1.71 -27.94
N SER A 202 22.64 1.43 -28.63
CA SER A 202 22.56 0.40 -29.68
C SER A 202 22.86 0.88 -31.12
N LYS A 203 23.50 2.05 -31.28
CA LYS A 203 23.93 2.56 -32.60
C LYS A 203 25.42 2.39 -32.85
#